data_AF-A0AAV5HDN6-F1
#
_entry.id   AF-A0AAV5HDN6-F1
#
_cell.length_a   1.000
_cell.length_b   1.000
_cell.length_c   1.000
_cell.angle_alpha   90.00
_cell.angle_beta   90.00
_cell.angle_gamma   90.00
#
_symmetry.space_group_name_H-M   'P 1'
#
loop_
_entity.id
_entity.type
_entity.pdbx_description
1 polymer ?
#
loop_
_entity_poly.entity_id
_entity_poly.type
_entity_poly.pdbx_seq_one_letter_code
_entity_poly.pdbx_strand_id
1 'polypeptide(L)'
;MPNYLLKNQKLKEIRISQELCSEVPDYHESWPSDIYFSINNVTLGYWTSPTDFVSTRGLYTPHWWADGASQYGMLKTLSVTEDGSFIDNKKVSEVTLENLNLIPGKSIKYRISVPNDAQNVGGCTIYGKGFGNYNQSIRVSLYYETEQAAVSC
;
A
#
# COMPACT_ATOMS: atom_id res chain seq x y z
N MET A 1 -3.97 2.41 10.99
CA MET A 1 -2.66 1.96 11.53
C MET A 1 -2.24 2.89 12.68
N PRO A 2 -1.59 2.35 13.72
CA PRO A 2 -1.14 3.15 14.86
C PRO A 2 -0.07 4.17 14.41
N ASN A 3 -0.04 5.32 15.08
CA ASN A 3 0.95 6.36 14.87
C ASN A 3 1.81 6.50 16.12
N TYR A 4 3.04 6.02 16.04
CA TYR A 4 3.98 6.06 17.15
C TYR A 4 4.92 7.27 17.11
N LEU A 5 4.68 8.25 16.23
CA LEU A 5 5.45 9.48 16.18
C LEU A 5 5.27 10.29 17.47
N LEU A 6 6.40 10.72 18.04
CA LEU A 6 6.46 11.65 19.14
C LEU A 6 6.44 13.10 18.63
N LYS A 7 6.11 14.04 19.50
CA LYS A 7 6.00 15.47 19.13
C LYS A 7 7.32 16.08 18.65
N ASN A 8 8.46 15.56 19.08
CA ASN A 8 9.80 16.04 18.70
C ASN A 8 10.42 15.25 17.54
N GLN A 9 9.62 14.41 16.86
CA GLN A 9 10.07 13.63 15.72
C GLN A 9 9.49 14.23 14.44
N LYS A 10 10.37 14.65 13.53
CA LYS A 10 10.02 15.13 12.21
C LYS A 10 10.00 13.96 11.24
N LEU A 11 8.82 13.60 10.76
CA LEU A 11 8.64 12.54 9.76
C LEU A 11 9.28 12.96 8.43
N LYS A 12 10.02 12.03 7.81
CA LYS A 12 10.73 12.17 6.54
C LYS A 12 10.21 11.26 5.44
N GLU A 13 9.70 10.09 5.81
CA GLU A 13 9.06 9.18 4.87
C GLU A 13 8.04 8.29 5.57
N ILE A 14 6.89 8.08 4.93
CA ILE A 14 6.01 6.93 5.19
C ILE A 14 6.24 5.93 4.07
N ARG A 15 6.57 4.68 4.41
CA ARG A 15 6.68 3.57 3.45
C ARG A 15 5.71 2.46 3.79
N ILE A 16 4.95 1.98 2.81
CA ILE A 16 3.97 0.90 2.96
C ILE A 16 4.26 -0.17 1.91
N SER A 17 4.59 -1.40 2.31
CA SER A 17 4.80 -2.53 1.40
C SER A 17 3.77 -3.63 1.61
N GLN A 18 3.25 -4.17 0.52
CA GLN A 18 2.10 -5.08 0.53
C GLN A 18 2.00 -5.83 -0.80
N GLU A 19 1.52 -7.07 -0.74
CA GLU A 19 1.23 -7.87 -1.91
C GLU A 19 -0.27 -7.77 -2.23
N LEU A 20 -0.59 -7.40 -3.47
CA LEU A 20 -1.98 -7.31 -3.94
C LEU A 20 -2.08 -7.46 -5.47
N CYS A 21 -3.30 -7.72 -5.95
CA CYS A 21 -3.63 -7.78 -7.37
C CYS A 21 -5.10 -7.44 -7.62
N SER A 22 -5.52 -7.47 -8.89
CA SER A 22 -6.93 -7.39 -9.23
C SER A 22 -7.69 -8.61 -8.71
N GLU A 23 -8.98 -8.45 -8.47
CA GLU A 23 -9.91 -9.55 -8.20
C GLU A 23 -10.98 -9.56 -9.30
N VAL A 24 -11.35 -10.77 -9.69
CA VAL A 24 -12.34 -11.04 -10.72
C VAL A 24 -13.25 -12.18 -10.24
N PRO A 25 -14.57 -12.08 -10.47
CA PRO A 25 -15.45 -13.24 -10.38
C PRO A 25 -15.09 -14.19 -11.52
N ASP A 26 -14.58 -15.38 -11.20
CA ASP A 26 -14.02 -16.39 -12.13
C ASP A 26 -12.70 -15.97 -12.81
N TYR A 27 -12.12 -16.86 -13.63
CA TYR A 27 -10.84 -16.59 -14.30
C TYR A 27 -11.00 -15.76 -15.58
N HIS A 28 -10.33 -14.61 -15.66
CA HIS A 28 -10.15 -13.85 -16.89
C HIS A 28 -8.67 -13.43 -17.07
N GLU A 29 -8.09 -13.83 -18.21
CA GLU A 29 -6.67 -13.56 -18.56
C GLU A 29 -6.29 -12.08 -18.55
N SER A 30 -7.26 -11.19 -18.81
CA SER A 30 -7.06 -9.74 -18.75
C SER A 30 -8.24 -9.12 -18.01
N TRP A 31 -8.00 -8.82 -16.73
CA TRP A 31 -8.95 -8.14 -15.86
C TRP A 31 -8.22 -7.05 -15.08
N PRO A 32 -7.97 -5.89 -15.71
CA PRO A 32 -7.23 -4.84 -15.05
C PRO A 32 -8.08 -4.20 -13.94
N SER A 33 -7.42 -3.75 -12.88
CA SER A 33 -8.07 -2.94 -11.85
C SER A 33 -7.18 -1.80 -11.39
N ASP A 34 -7.74 -0.58 -11.39
CA ASP A 34 -7.07 0.60 -10.89
C ASP A 34 -7.22 0.67 -9.37
N ILE A 35 -6.17 0.28 -8.65
CA ILE A 35 -6.19 0.19 -7.20
C ILE A 35 -5.61 1.47 -6.61
N TYR A 36 -6.50 2.28 -6.02
CA TYR A 36 -6.17 3.57 -5.42
C TYR A 36 -5.71 3.43 -3.97
N PHE A 37 -4.78 4.29 -3.59
CA PHE A 37 -4.22 4.35 -2.25
C PHE A 37 -4.44 5.74 -1.66
N SER A 38 -4.88 5.81 -0.41
CA SER A 38 -5.01 7.07 0.31
C SER A 38 -4.57 6.98 1.76
N ILE A 39 -4.03 8.09 2.27
CA ILE A 39 -3.73 8.29 3.69
C ILE A 39 -4.54 9.47 4.20
N ASN A 40 -5.26 9.29 5.31
CA ASN A 40 -6.13 10.30 5.92
C ASN A 40 -7.10 10.96 4.93
N ASN A 41 -7.65 10.15 4.01
CA ASN A 41 -8.53 10.56 2.90
C ASN A 41 -7.87 11.42 1.82
N VAL A 42 -6.55 11.54 1.81
CA VAL A 42 -5.78 12.17 0.73
C VAL A 42 -5.30 11.09 -0.22
N THR A 43 -5.72 11.15 -1.48
CA THR A 43 -5.32 10.20 -2.53
C THR A 43 -3.85 10.39 -2.89
N LEU A 44 -3.06 9.33 -2.78
CA LEU A 44 -1.64 9.33 -3.15
C LEU A 44 -1.44 9.04 -4.64
N GLY A 45 -2.32 8.23 -5.22
CA GLY A 45 -2.22 7.71 -6.58
C GLY A 45 -2.84 6.31 -6.66
N TYR A 46 -2.68 5.67 -7.82
CA TYR A 46 -3.17 4.32 -8.04
C TYR A 46 -2.14 3.47 -8.80
N TRP A 47 -2.30 2.15 -8.69
CA TRP A 47 -1.60 1.18 -9.51
C TRP A 47 -2.62 0.33 -10.27
N THR A 48 -2.48 0.22 -11.58
CA THR A 48 -3.28 -0.71 -12.39
C THR A 48 -2.67 -2.11 -12.29
N SER A 49 -3.35 -3.00 -11.57
CA SER A 49 -3.03 -4.42 -11.60
C SER A 49 -3.51 -5.03 -12.92
N PRO A 50 -2.73 -5.90 -13.60
CA PRO A 50 -3.11 -6.42 -14.91
C PRO A 50 -4.11 -7.59 -14.87
N THR A 51 -4.14 -8.37 -13.78
CA THR A 51 -4.92 -9.62 -13.64
C THR A 51 -4.90 -10.11 -12.17
N ASP A 52 -5.48 -11.28 -11.90
CA ASP A 52 -5.66 -11.93 -10.59
C ASP A 52 -4.70 -13.11 -10.30
N PHE A 53 -3.74 -13.37 -11.20
CA PHE A 53 -2.59 -14.28 -11.01
C PHE A 53 -2.95 -15.67 -10.42
N VAL A 54 -3.70 -16.47 -11.18
CA VAL A 54 -4.09 -17.85 -10.81
C VAL A 54 -3.20 -18.95 -11.40
N SER A 55 -2.33 -18.61 -12.36
CA SER A 55 -1.68 -19.63 -13.22
C SER A 55 -0.69 -20.53 -12.51
N THR A 56 -0.13 -20.06 -11.39
CA THR A 56 0.83 -20.82 -10.59
C THR A 56 0.49 -20.66 -9.12
N ARG A 57 0.65 -21.72 -8.34
CA ARG A 57 0.47 -21.67 -6.89
C ARG A 57 1.47 -20.71 -6.25
N GLY A 58 0.97 -19.81 -5.41
CA GLY A 58 1.80 -18.88 -4.66
C GLY A 58 2.73 -19.61 -3.70
N LEU A 59 3.95 -19.10 -3.52
CA LEU A 59 5.00 -19.77 -2.73
C LEU A 59 4.56 -20.09 -1.30
N TYR A 60 3.75 -19.23 -0.69
CA TYR A 60 3.25 -19.38 0.67
C TYR A 60 1.77 -19.75 0.72
N THR A 61 1.08 -19.82 -0.42
CA THR A 61 -0.36 -20.06 -0.49
C THR A 61 -0.70 -21.48 -0.02
N PRO A 62 -1.57 -21.65 1.00
CA PRO A 62 -1.83 -22.96 1.60
C PRO A 62 -2.46 -23.96 0.62
N HIS A 63 -2.11 -25.23 0.75
CA HIS A 63 -2.61 -26.31 -0.12
C HIS A 63 -4.14 -26.47 -0.13
N TRP A 64 -4.82 -26.07 0.96
CA TRP A 64 -6.28 -26.12 1.02
C TRP A 64 -6.97 -25.01 0.20
N TRP A 65 -6.22 -23.99 -0.25
CA TRP A 65 -6.73 -22.95 -1.15
C TRP A 65 -6.84 -23.51 -2.56
N ALA A 66 -7.96 -23.29 -3.24
CA ALA A 66 -8.23 -23.86 -4.56
C ALA A 66 -7.23 -23.38 -5.61
N ASP A 67 -6.74 -24.26 -6.48
CA ASP A 67 -5.77 -23.90 -7.54
C ASP A 67 -6.34 -22.89 -8.55
N GLY A 68 -7.65 -22.91 -8.79
CA GLY A 68 -8.33 -21.95 -9.67
C GLY A 68 -8.67 -20.60 -9.03
N ALA A 69 -8.36 -20.41 -7.75
CA ALA A 69 -8.51 -19.12 -7.08
C ALA A 69 -7.23 -18.29 -7.19
N SER A 70 -7.35 -16.98 -7.01
CA SER A 70 -6.23 -16.04 -7.00
C SER A 70 -5.12 -16.48 -6.03
N GLN A 71 -3.91 -16.68 -6.54
CA GLN A 71 -2.84 -17.37 -5.82
C GLN A 71 -1.81 -16.43 -5.19
N TYR A 72 -1.49 -15.32 -5.85
CA TYR A 72 -0.48 -14.37 -5.41
C TYR A 72 -0.70 -12.99 -6.07
N GLY A 73 -0.01 -11.97 -5.58
CA GLY A 73 -0.06 -10.64 -6.15
C GLY A 73 1.32 -10.11 -6.54
N MET A 74 1.38 -8.82 -6.82
CA MET A 74 2.65 -8.11 -6.96
C MET A 74 2.95 -7.38 -5.66
N LEU A 75 4.21 -7.48 -5.20
CA LEU A 75 4.66 -6.64 -4.09
C LEU A 75 4.76 -5.19 -4.56
N LYS A 76 3.93 -4.33 -4.00
CA LYS A 76 3.93 -2.89 -4.23
C LYS A 76 4.50 -2.16 -3.03
N THR A 77 5.36 -1.20 -3.28
CA THR A 77 5.88 -0.29 -2.24
C THR A 77 5.40 1.12 -2.52
N LEU A 78 4.56 1.64 -1.61
CA LEU A 78 4.19 3.05 -1.58
C LEU A 78 5.18 3.81 -0.71
N SER A 79 5.59 4.99 -1.15
CA SER A 79 6.29 5.95 -0.29
C SER A 79 5.73 7.35 -0.43
N VAL A 80 5.71 8.10 0.68
CA VAL A 80 5.38 9.52 0.69
C VAL A 80 6.52 10.26 1.39
N THR A 81 7.07 11.27 0.74
CA THR A 81 8.19 12.09 1.23
C THR A 81 7.81 13.58 1.16
N GLU A 82 8.78 14.46 1.39
CA GLU A 82 8.64 15.90 1.12
C GLU A 82 8.57 16.23 -0.38
N ASP A 83 9.00 15.32 -1.26
CA ASP A 83 9.03 15.53 -2.71
C ASP A 83 7.78 15.02 -3.45
N GLY A 84 6.94 14.20 -2.78
CA GLY A 84 5.71 13.67 -3.34
C GLY A 84 5.41 12.23 -2.92
N SER A 85 4.53 11.58 -3.68
CA SER A 85 4.10 10.20 -3.47
C SER A 85 4.56 9.30 -4.61
N PHE A 86 5.00 8.09 -4.27
CA PHE A 86 5.63 7.16 -5.21
C PHE A 86 5.05 5.75 -5.06
N ILE A 87 5.07 5.01 -6.17
CA ILE A 87 4.83 3.56 -6.23
C ILE A 87 6.05 2.92 -6.89
N ASP A 88 6.73 2.02 -6.19
CA ASP A 88 7.96 1.36 -6.63
C ASP A 88 9.00 2.37 -7.17
N ASN A 89 9.21 3.45 -6.40
CA ASN A 89 10.12 4.57 -6.72
C ASN A 89 9.73 5.42 -7.94
N LYS A 90 8.57 5.20 -8.55
CA LYS A 90 8.02 6.07 -9.60
C LYS A 90 7.05 7.06 -8.98
N LYS A 91 7.25 8.36 -9.22
CA LYS A 91 6.36 9.40 -8.71
C LYS A 91 4.98 9.25 -9.35
N VAL A 92 3.93 9.25 -8.53
CA VAL A 92 2.54 9.11 -8.98
C VAL A 92 1.68 10.33 -8.64
N SER A 93 2.11 11.16 -7.68
CA SER A 93 1.50 12.46 -7.42
C SER A 93 2.44 13.41 -6.67
N GLU A 94 2.04 14.68 -6.64
CA GLU A 94 2.69 15.74 -5.86
C GLU A 94 2.28 15.75 -4.38
N VAL A 95 1.47 14.78 -3.92
CA VAL A 95 1.04 14.72 -2.52
C VAL A 95 2.23 14.39 -1.63
N THR A 96 2.53 15.28 -0.67
CA THR A 96 3.64 15.16 0.28
C THR A 96 3.13 14.85 1.68
N LEU A 97 4.06 14.63 2.62
CA LEU A 97 3.77 14.42 4.03
C LEU A 97 2.96 15.56 4.67
N GLU A 98 3.16 16.80 4.22
CA GLU A 98 2.45 17.98 4.74
C GLU A 98 0.96 17.95 4.39
N ASN A 99 0.59 17.34 3.27
CA ASN A 99 -0.81 17.23 2.85
C ASN A 99 -1.59 16.21 3.69
N LEU A 100 -0.92 15.26 4.36
CA LEU A 100 -1.55 14.10 4.99
C LEU A 100 -2.21 14.39 6.35
N ASN A 101 -2.14 15.62 6.86
CA ASN A 101 -2.75 16.03 8.13
C ASN A 101 -2.41 15.08 9.29
N LEU A 102 -1.15 14.64 9.36
CA LEU A 102 -0.70 13.69 10.37
C LEU A 102 -0.55 14.40 11.72
N ILE A 103 -1.17 13.83 12.74
CA ILE A 103 -1.09 14.36 14.11
C ILE A 103 -0.40 13.29 14.97
N PRO A 104 0.73 13.59 15.63
CA PRO A 104 1.40 12.67 16.54
C PRO A 104 0.44 12.02 17.53
N GLY A 105 0.53 10.70 17.70
CA GLY A 105 -0.36 9.90 18.55
C GLY A 105 -1.77 9.65 18.01
N LYS A 106 -2.21 10.31 16.93
CA LYS A 106 -3.49 9.98 16.27
C LYS A 106 -3.29 8.93 15.18
N SER A 107 -4.19 7.96 15.13
CA SER A 107 -4.16 6.87 14.14
C SER A 107 -4.14 7.40 12.71
N ILE A 108 -3.31 6.79 11.86
CA ILE A 108 -3.27 7.07 10.42
C ILE A 108 -4.30 6.18 9.73
N LYS A 109 -5.19 6.77 8.94
CA LYS A 109 -6.17 6.02 8.12
C LYS A 109 -5.54 5.70 6.79
N TYR A 110 -5.25 4.43 6.55
CA TYR A 110 -4.81 3.95 5.25
C TYR A 110 -5.97 3.24 4.57
N ARG A 111 -6.22 3.56 3.29
CA ARG A 111 -7.29 2.96 2.50
C ARG A 111 -6.74 2.50 1.17
N ILE A 112 -7.14 1.28 0.81
CA ILE A 112 -7.03 0.68 -0.51
C ILE A 112 -8.45 0.65 -1.08
N SER A 113 -8.65 1.07 -2.31
CA SER A 113 -9.99 1.13 -2.91
C SER A 113 -9.94 0.99 -4.43
N VAL A 114 -11.03 0.51 -5.01
CA VAL A 114 -11.30 0.57 -6.45
C VAL A 114 -12.54 1.44 -6.63
N PRO A 115 -12.40 2.73 -6.98
CA PRO A 115 -13.52 3.63 -7.21
C PRO A 115 -14.39 3.18 -8.39
N ASN A 116 -15.71 3.38 -8.30
CA ASN A 116 -16.65 3.01 -9.38
C ASN A 116 -16.51 3.86 -10.64
N ASP A 117 -15.81 4.99 -10.55
CA ASP A 117 -15.51 5.92 -11.63
C ASP A 117 -14.06 5.80 -12.14
N ALA A 118 -13.32 4.78 -11.68
CA ALA A 118 -12.01 4.46 -12.25
C ALA A 118 -12.13 3.96 -13.69
N GLN A 119 -11.03 4.04 -14.46
CA GLN A 119 -11.02 3.54 -15.84
C GLN A 119 -11.17 2.02 -15.87
N ASN A 120 -10.47 1.32 -14.96
CA ASN A 120 -10.55 -0.12 -14.81
C ASN A 120 -11.19 -0.47 -13.46
N VAL A 121 -12.51 -0.71 -13.47
CA VAL A 121 -13.31 -1.06 -12.28
C VAL A 121 -13.36 -2.59 -12.14
N GLY A 122 -12.35 -3.15 -11.47
CA GLY A 122 -12.32 -4.55 -11.06
C GLY A 122 -12.50 -4.71 -9.55
N GLY A 123 -11.89 -5.75 -8.99
CA GLY A 123 -11.74 -5.92 -7.54
C GLY A 123 -10.28 -5.79 -7.09
N CYS A 124 -10.04 -6.05 -5.81
CA CYS A 124 -8.70 -6.05 -5.21
C CYS A 124 -8.55 -7.21 -4.23
N THR A 125 -7.56 -8.08 -4.48
CA THR A 125 -7.13 -9.12 -3.54
C THR A 125 -5.88 -8.66 -2.82
N ILE A 126 -5.84 -8.78 -1.49
CA ILE A 126 -4.69 -8.43 -0.65
C ILE A 126 -4.18 -9.71 0.02
N TYR A 127 -2.86 -9.93 -0.04
CA TYR A 127 -2.22 -11.09 0.54
C TYR A 127 -1.49 -10.72 1.83
N GLY A 128 -1.64 -11.58 2.84
CA GLY A 128 -0.97 -11.45 4.12
C GLY A 128 0.02 -12.58 4.36
N LYS A 129 0.65 -12.55 5.55
CA LYS A 129 1.58 -13.60 5.99
C LYS A 129 0.93 -14.99 5.86
N GLY A 130 1.61 -15.92 5.18
CA GLY A 130 1.10 -17.27 4.90
C GLY A 130 0.23 -17.39 3.64
N PHE A 131 0.24 -16.39 2.77
CA PHE A 131 -0.39 -16.39 1.45
C PHE A 131 0.52 -15.67 0.43
N GLY A 132 0.28 -15.91 -0.86
CA GLY A 132 0.98 -15.22 -1.94
C GLY A 132 2.44 -15.62 -2.08
N ASN A 133 3.23 -14.72 -2.66
CA ASN A 133 4.66 -14.90 -2.91
C ASN A 133 5.54 -14.20 -1.88
N TYR A 134 4.96 -13.39 -0.98
CA TYR A 134 5.72 -12.64 0.01
C TYR A 134 5.16 -12.92 1.42
N ASN A 135 5.94 -13.62 2.24
CA ASN A 135 5.53 -14.00 3.60
C ASN A 135 5.54 -12.81 4.59
N GLN A 136 4.70 -11.82 4.34
CA GLN A 136 4.52 -10.62 5.14
C GLN A 136 3.07 -10.16 5.11
N SER A 137 2.61 -9.58 6.22
CA SER A 137 1.43 -8.72 6.19
C SER A 137 1.81 -7.36 5.57
N ILE A 138 0.85 -6.44 5.46
CA ILE A 138 1.14 -5.03 5.15
C ILE A 138 2.17 -4.50 6.15
N ARG A 139 3.34 -4.08 5.65
CA ARG A 139 4.38 -3.44 6.47
C ARG A 139 4.28 -1.94 6.32
N VAL A 140 4.43 -1.25 7.43
CA VAL A 140 4.43 0.20 7.51
C VAL A 140 5.71 0.61 8.21
N SER A 141 6.46 1.52 7.60
CA SER A 141 7.67 2.11 8.17
C SER A 141 7.54 3.62 8.17
N LEU A 142 7.84 4.23 9.31
CA LEU A 142 7.91 5.68 9.48
C LEU A 142 9.38 6.02 9.69
N TYR A 143 9.97 6.76 8.75
CA TYR A 143 11.33 7.26 8.88
C TYR A 143 11.26 8.70 9.37
N TYR A 144 11.95 9.02 10.45
CA TYR A 144 11.89 10.34 11.08
C TYR A 144 13.26 10.75 11.61
N GLU A 145 13.44 12.04 11.76
CA GLU A 145 14.56 12.65 12.47
C GLU A 145 14.07 13.13 13.84
N THR A 146 14.92 13.02 14.86
CA THR A 146 14.61 13.55 16.19
C THR A 146 15.24 14.91 16.33
N GLU A 147 14.44 15.95 16.58
CA GLU A 147 14.99 17.27 16.91
C GLU A 147 15.67 17.19 18.27
N GLN A 148 16.97 17.48 18.31
CA GLN A 148 17.70 17.63 19.57
C GLN A 148 17.24 18.93 20.24
N ALA A 149 16.86 18.86 21.51
CA ALA A 149 16.61 20.07 22.29
C ALA A 149 17.91 20.91 22.26
N ALA A 150 17.80 22.16 21.80
CA ALA A 150 18.91 23.10 21.89
C ALA A 150 19.33 23.19 23.35
N VAL A 151 20.54 22.74 23.65
CA VAL A 151 21.17 23.00 24.95
C VAL A 151 21.51 24.49 24.93
N SER A 152 20.62 25.30 25.48
CA SER A 152 20.91 26.68 25.80
C SER A 152 21.96 26.68 26.91
N CYS A 153 23.22 26.97 26.56
CA CYS A 153 24.27 27.38 27.50
C CYS A 153 24.00 28.79 28.02
#